data_AF-A0A7W1LN29-F1
#
_entry.id   AF-A0A7W1LN29-F1
#
_cell.length_a   1.000
_cell.length_b   1.000
_cell.length_c   1.000
_cell.angle_alpha   90.00
_cell.angle_beta   90.00
_cell.angle_gamma   90.00
#
_symmetry.space_group_name_H-M   'P 1'
#
loop_
_entity.id
_entity.type
_entity.pdbx_description
1 polymer ?
#
loop_
_entity_poly.entity_id
_entity_poly.type
_entity_poly.pdbx_seq_one_letter_code
_entity_poly.pdbx_strand_id
1 'polypeptide(L)'
;MAGGSAIRGSRVGSGPMGEAERGESAPRTRIPFWCANGHESRPAFAHDAAIPDTWDCVRCGLPAGREQLTPPPAPRNEPYKTHLAYVRERRSDEDGEAILQEALNKLRERRGG
;
A
#
# COMPACT_ATOMS: atom_id res chain seq x y z
N MET A 1 -26.57 -28.90 -32.69
CA MET A 1 -26.79 -28.92 -31.24
C MET A 1 -25.45 -28.57 -30.59
N ALA A 2 -25.31 -27.36 -30.04
CA ALA A 2 -24.05 -26.81 -29.57
C ALA A 2 -23.64 -27.44 -28.21
N GLY A 3 -22.56 -28.24 -28.20
CA GLY A 3 -21.92 -28.71 -26.97
C GLY A 3 -20.83 -27.72 -26.55
N GLY A 4 -21.22 -26.64 -25.86
CA GLY A 4 -20.30 -25.60 -25.41
C GLY A 4 -19.21 -26.14 -24.47
N SER A 5 -17.96 -25.72 -24.68
CA SER A 5 -16.88 -25.96 -23.73
C SER A 5 -17.26 -25.35 -22.38
N ALA A 6 -17.53 -26.20 -21.39
CA ALA A 6 -17.87 -25.75 -20.04
C ALA A 6 -16.62 -25.19 -19.35
N ILE A 7 -16.52 -23.87 -19.25
CA ILE A 7 -15.52 -23.19 -18.41
C ILE A 7 -15.72 -23.68 -16.97
N ARG A 8 -14.75 -24.41 -16.41
CA ARG A 8 -14.73 -24.78 -14.98
C ARG A 8 -13.79 -23.84 -14.25
N GLY A 9 -14.35 -23.00 -13.37
CA GLY A 9 -13.56 -22.25 -12.39
C GLY A 9 -13.25 -23.14 -11.19
N SER A 10 -11.96 -23.30 -10.85
CA SER A 10 -11.53 -23.85 -9.57
C SER A 10 -11.09 -22.72 -8.64
N ARG A 11 -11.48 -22.81 -7.36
CA ARG A 11 -11.00 -21.89 -6.33
C ARG A 11 -9.54 -22.23 -6.01
N VAL A 12 -8.69 -21.21 -5.88
CA VAL A 12 -7.34 -21.37 -5.30
C VAL A 12 -7.48 -21.65 -3.81
N GLY A 13 -7.10 -22.84 -3.38
CA GLY A 13 -7.10 -23.25 -1.98
C GLY A 13 -7.36 -24.75 -1.81
N SER A 14 -6.84 -25.33 -0.74
CA SER A 14 -7.10 -26.71 -0.37
C SER A 14 -8.51 -26.82 0.24
N GLY A 15 -9.39 -27.63 -0.35
CA GLY A 15 -10.63 -28.06 0.31
C GLY A 15 -10.31 -28.88 1.56
N PRO A 16 -11.23 -28.99 2.54
CA PRO A 16 -10.92 -29.56 3.83
C PRO A 16 -10.69 -31.07 3.71
N MET A 17 -9.43 -31.47 3.60
CA MET A 17 -8.96 -32.79 3.98
C MET A 17 -8.22 -32.60 5.30
N GLY A 18 -8.98 -32.49 6.39
CA GLY A 18 -8.44 -32.38 7.75
C GLY A 18 -8.93 -33.56 8.58
N GLU A 19 -8.06 -34.08 9.43
CA GLU A 19 -8.45 -35.05 10.47
C GLU A 19 -9.63 -34.48 11.30
N ALA A 20 -10.57 -35.34 11.68
CA ALA A 20 -11.76 -34.94 12.44
C ALA A 20 -11.39 -34.32 13.80
N GLU A 21 -10.28 -34.79 14.36
CA GLU A 21 -9.73 -34.31 15.62
C GLU A 21 -8.59 -33.32 15.36
N ARG A 22 -8.66 -32.20 16.07
CA ARG A 22 -7.58 -31.22 16.09
C ARG A 22 -6.60 -31.69 17.17
N GLY A 23 -5.39 -32.11 16.77
CA GLY A 23 -4.33 -32.51 17.71
C GLY A 23 -4.00 -31.42 18.76
N GLU A 24 -3.06 -31.72 19.65
CA GLU A 24 -2.69 -30.78 20.72
C GLU A 24 -2.20 -29.44 20.15
N SER A 25 -2.65 -28.34 20.76
CA SER A 25 -2.26 -27.00 20.34
C SER A 25 -0.82 -26.71 20.71
N ALA A 26 0.00 -26.35 19.72
CA ALA A 26 1.35 -25.88 19.97
C ALA A 26 1.38 -24.66 20.92
N PRO A 27 2.38 -24.57 21.82
CA PRO A 27 2.55 -23.45 22.73
C PRO A 27 2.78 -22.15 21.95
N ARG A 28 2.09 -21.07 22.36
CA ARG A 28 2.09 -19.79 21.65
C ARG A 28 2.15 -18.61 22.60
N THR A 29 2.77 -17.52 22.15
CA THR A 29 2.92 -16.26 22.88
C THR A 29 2.26 -15.13 22.11
N ARG A 30 1.52 -14.24 22.80
CA ARG A 30 0.93 -13.04 22.18
C ARG A 30 1.84 -11.84 22.41
N ILE A 31 2.30 -11.23 21.33
CA ILE A 31 3.19 -10.07 21.39
C ILE A 31 2.42 -8.83 20.91
N PRO A 32 2.36 -7.75 21.71
CA PRO A 32 1.71 -6.52 21.29
C PRO A 32 2.61 -5.68 20.36
N PHE A 33 1.99 -5.06 19.36
CA PHE A 33 2.60 -4.08 18.46
C PHE A 33 1.71 -2.84 18.34
N TRP A 34 2.29 -1.65 18.26
CA TRP A 34 1.59 -0.37 18.17
C TRP A 34 1.97 0.37 16.90
N CYS A 35 0.98 0.85 16.14
CA CYS A 35 1.21 1.69 14.97
C CYS A 35 1.14 3.18 15.30
N ALA A 36 1.56 4.03 14.36
CA ALA A 36 1.55 5.50 14.52
C ALA A 36 0.16 6.10 14.84
N ASN A 37 -0.93 5.37 14.56
CA ASN A 37 -2.30 5.79 14.89
C ASN A 37 -2.76 5.34 16.30
N GLY A 38 -1.88 4.69 17.08
CA GLY A 38 -2.20 4.21 18.43
C GLY A 38 -2.96 2.89 18.49
N HIS A 39 -3.14 2.18 17.38
CA HIS A 39 -3.76 0.86 17.39
C HIS A 39 -2.81 -0.21 17.95
N GLU A 40 -3.30 -1.03 18.87
CA GLU A 40 -2.61 -2.23 19.35
C GLU A 40 -3.00 -3.46 18.51
N SER A 41 -2.02 -4.22 18.05
CA SER A 41 -2.19 -5.53 17.40
C SER A 41 -1.49 -6.61 18.25
N ARG A 42 -2.18 -7.72 18.56
CA ARG A 42 -1.63 -8.81 19.41
C ARG A 42 -1.59 -10.16 18.67
N PRO A 43 -0.78 -10.29 17.60
CA PRO A 43 -0.56 -11.58 16.94
C PRO A 43 -0.02 -12.64 17.90
N ALA A 44 -0.37 -13.89 17.63
CA ALA A 44 0.14 -15.04 18.36
C ALA A 44 1.24 -15.71 17.54
N PHE A 45 2.41 -15.90 18.16
CA PHE A 45 3.56 -16.60 17.58
C PHE A 45 3.75 -17.93 18.28
N ALA A 46 4.30 -18.92 17.57
CA ALA A 46 4.80 -20.12 18.23
C ALA A 46 5.88 -19.75 19.25
N HIS A 47 5.99 -20.51 20.33
CA HIS A 47 6.91 -20.20 21.43
C HIS A 47 8.38 -20.09 21.00
N ASP A 48 8.78 -20.86 19.99
CA ASP A 48 10.12 -20.95 19.41
C ASP A 48 10.32 -20.08 18.16
N ALA A 49 9.28 -19.34 17.74
CA ALA A 49 9.37 -18.48 16.57
C ALA A 49 10.20 -17.22 16.87
N ALA A 50 11.05 -16.84 15.91
CA ALA A 50 11.68 -15.53 15.92
C ALA A 50 10.59 -14.45 15.76
N ILE A 51 10.46 -13.60 16.78
CA ILE A 51 9.50 -12.50 16.75
C ILE A 51 10.08 -11.36 15.90
N PRO A 52 9.33 -10.78 14.95
CA PRO A 52 9.79 -9.64 14.16
C PRO A 52 9.77 -8.33 14.97
N ASP A 53 10.50 -7.31 14.51
CA ASP A 53 10.51 -5.99 15.14
C ASP A 53 9.29 -5.15 14.74
N THR A 54 8.78 -5.38 13.52
CA THR A 54 7.60 -4.72 12.97
C THR A 54 6.51 -5.72 12.58
N TRP A 55 5.26 -5.28 12.68
CA TRP A 55 4.07 -6.03 12.29
C TRP A 55 3.08 -5.15 11.54
N ASP A 56 2.29 -5.70 10.63
CA ASP A 56 1.25 -4.92 9.95
C ASP A 56 0.02 -4.75 10.86
N CYS A 57 -0.37 -3.50 11.08
CA CYS A 57 -1.54 -3.19 11.89
C CYS A 57 -2.80 -3.77 11.25
N VAL A 58 -3.53 -4.63 11.98
CA VAL A 58 -4.74 -5.28 11.48
C VAL A 58 -5.90 -4.32 11.20
N ARG A 59 -5.82 -3.07 11.69
CA ARG A 59 -6.85 -2.04 11.50
C ARG A 59 -6.58 -1.09 10.34
N CYS A 60 -5.33 -0.66 10.16
CA CYS A 60 -4.99 0.37 9.17
C CYS A 60 -3.89 -0.02 8.18
N GLY A 61 -3.29 -1.21 8.32
CA GLY A 61 -2.21 -1.67 7.45
C GLY A 61 -0.88 -0.92 7.61
N LEU A 62 -0.80 0.07 8.50
CA LEU A 62 0.45 0.75 8.81
C LEU A 62 1.40 -0.19 9.56
N PRO A 63 2.73 0.00 9.43
CA PRO A 63 3.68 -0.69 10.27
C PRO A 63 3.41 -0.38 11.74
N ALA A 64 3.55 -1.40 12.58
CA ALA A 64 3.42 -1.35 14.02
C ALA A 64 4.71 -1.91 14.65
N GLY A 65 5.19 -1.30 15.73
CA GLY A 65 6.43 -1.69 16.41
C GLY A 65 6.15 -2.18 17.83
N ARG A 66 7.18 -2.72 18.49
CA ARG A 66 7.05 -3.26 19.86
C ARG A 66 6.97 -2.22 20.96
N GLU A 67 7.28 -0.96 20.67
CA GLU A 67 7.21 0.13 21.64
C GLU A 67 5.99 1.00 21.39
N GLN A 68 5.13 1.15 22.41
CA GLN A 68 3.93 1.97 22.31
C GLN A 68 4.23 3.46 22.12
N LEU A 69 5.29 3.96 22.78
CA LEU A 69 5.65 5.38 22.76
C LEU A 69 6.43 5.78 21.51
N THR A 70 7.02 4.81 20.81
CA THR A 70 7.87 5.02 19.64
C THR A 70 7.44 4.11 18.48
N PRO A 71 6.19 4.23 17.98
CA PRO A 71 5.74 3.40 16.87
C PRO A 71 6.50 3.76 15.58
N PRO A 72 6.70 2.80 14.67
CA PRO A 72 7.33 3.07 13.39
C PRO A 72 6.47 4.06 12.59
N PRO A 73 7.11 5.02 11.89
CA PRO A 73 6.40 6.00 11.10
C PRO A 73 5.70 5.34 9.91
N ALA A 74 4.63 5.97 9.42
CA ALA A 74 4.01 5.55 8.17
C ALA A 74 5.05 5.61 7.03
N PRO A 75 5.09 4.60 6.14
CA PRO A 75 6.00 4.61 5.01
C PRO A 75 5.69 5.83 4.15
N ARG A 76 6.75 6.57 3.80
CA ARG A 76 6.63 7.71 2.89
C ARG A 76 6.64 7.16 1.47
N ASN A 77 5.61 7.47 0.70
CA ASN A 77 5.65 7.20 -0.73
C ASN A 77 6.59 8.23 -1.37
N GLU A 78 7.67 7.76 -1.99
CA GLU A 78 8.50 8.63 -2.83
C GLU A 78 7.67 9.05 -4.04
N PRO A 79 7.42 10.36 -4.25
CA PRO A 79 6.63 10.78 -5.38
C PRO A 79 7.30 10.35 -6.67
N TYR A 80 6.59 9.59 -7.49
CA TYR A 80 7.01 9.40 -8.87
C TYR A 80 7.10 10.75 -9.58
N LYS A 81 7.96 10.80 -10.58
CA LYS A 81 8.19 11.98 -11.37
C LYS A 81 6.90 12.44 -12.05
N THR A 82 6.50 13.68 -11.77
CA THR A 82 5.27 14.27 -12.31
C THR A 82 5.47 14.76 -13.75
N HIS A 83 4.39 14.95 -14.50
CA HIS A 83 4.44 15.55 -15.85
C HIS A 83 5.18 16.89 -15.86
N LEU A 84 4.94 17.74 -14.86
CA LEU A 84 5.63 19.02 -14.71
C LEU A 84 7.14 18.84 -14.47
N ALA A 85 7.53 17.86 -13.66
CA ALA A 85 8.95 17.56 -13.45
C ALA A 85 9.64 17.13 -14.75
N TYR A 86 8.98 16.32 -15.58
CA TYR A 86 9.50 16.00 -16.93
C TYR A 86 9.62 17.20 -17.86
N VAL A 87 8.75 18.21 -17.71
CA VAL A 87 8.84 19.46 -18.50
C VAL A 87 10.01 20.30 -18.02
N ARG A 88 10.17 20.48 -16.70
CA ARG A 88 11.23 21.29 -16.08
C ARG A 88 12.64 20.78 -16.30
N GLU A 89 12.81 19.50 -16.63
CA GLU A 89 14.12 18.98 -17.00
C GLU A 89 14.57 19.36 -18.42
N ARG A 90 13.63 19.75 -19.29
CA ARG A 90 13.91 20.09 -20.70
C ARG A 90 13.59 21.55 -21.04
N ARG A 91 13.02 22.31 -20.11
CA ARG A 91 12.63 23.72 -20.26
C ARG A 91 13.02 24.45 -18.99
N SER A 92 13.63 25.61 -19.15
CA SER A 92 13.90 26.50 -18.02
C SER A 92 12.62 27.22 -17.56
N ASP A 93 12.70 27.92 -16.44
CA ASP A 93 11.57 28.74 -15.99
C ASP A 93 11.29 29.90 -16.97
N GLU A 94 12.31 30.43 -17.65
CA GLU A 94 12.16 31.45 -18.70
C GLU A 94 11.43 30.91 -19.93
N ASP A 95 11.74 29.68 -20.37
CA ASP A 95 11.00 29.01 -21.45
C ASP A 95 9.52 28.84 -21.08
N GLY A 96 9.26 28.49 -19.81
CA GLY A 96 7.91 28.34 -19.27
C GLY A 96 7.14 29.65 -19.33
N GLU A 97 7.76 30.76 -18.91
CA GLU A 97 7.16 32.08 -18.96
C GLU A 97 6.88 32.53 -20.40
N ALA A 98 7.80 32.28 -21.34
CA ALA A 98 7.59 32.61 -22.75
C ALA A 98 6.37 31.87 -23.34
N ILE A 99 6.24 30.57 -23.08
CA ILE A 99 5.09 29.77 -23.52
C ILE A 99 3.79 30.27 -22.89
N LEU A 100 3.82 30.65 -21.60
CA LEU A 100 2.68 31.21 -20.89
C LEU A 100 2.23 32.53 -21.54
N GLN A 101 3.16 33.45 -21.80
CA GLN A 101 2.85 34.73 -22.45
C GLN A 101 2.27 34.54 -23.86
N GLU A 102 2.82 33.61 -24.65
CA GLU A 102 2.29 33.26 -25.97
C GLU A 102 0.83 32.78 -25.88
N ALA A 103 0.54 31.88 -24.93
CA ALA A 103 -0.81 31.35 -24.71
C ALA A 103 -1.79 32.44 -24.23
N LEU A 104 -1.34 33.33 -23.35
CA LEU A 104 -2.13 34.46 -22.86
C LEU A 104 -2.45 35.46 -23.96
N ASN A 105 -1.51 35.76 -24.85
CA ASN A 105 -1.74 36.65 -25.98
C ASN A 105 -2.78 36.08 -26.94
N LYS A 106 -2.65 34.80 -27.32
CA LYS A 106 -3.66 34.08 -28.13
C LYS A 106 -5.04 34.09 -27.49
N LEU A 107 -5.10 33.96 -26.15
CA LEU A 107 -6.36 34.01 -25.41
C LEU A 107 -7.00 35.41 -25.48
N ARG A 108 -6.20 36.47 -25.35
CA ARG A 108 -6.66 37.86 -25.43
C ARG A 108 -7.20 38.18 -26.82
N GLU A 109 -6.47 37.82 -27.88
CA GLU A 109 -6.90 37.96 -29.27
C GLU A 109 -8.25 37.29 -29.51
N ARG A 110 -8.44 36.05 -29.01
CA ARG A 110 -9.71 35.34 -29.13
C ARG A 110 -10.86 35.96 -28.32
N ARG A 111 -10.56 36.64 -27.21
CA ARG A 111 -11.57 37.19 -26.29
C ARG A 111 -11.97 38.64 -26.61
N GLY A 112 -11.30 39.31 -27.52
CA GLY A 112 -11.63 40.68 -27.91
C GLY A 112 -10.41 41.50 -28.28
N GLY A 113 -9.64 41.02 -29.26
CA GLY A 113 -9.29 41.94 -30.34
C GLY A 113 -10.55 42.38 -31.08
#